data_AF-A0A270MXZ6-F1
#
_entry.id   AF-A0A270MXZ6-F1
#
_cell.length_a   1.000
_cell.length_b   1.000
_cell.length_c   1.000
_cell.angle_alpha   90.00
_cell.angle_beta   90.00
_cell.angle_gamma   90.00
#
_symmetry.space_group_name_H-M   'P 1'
#
loop_
_entity.id
_entity.type
_entity.pdbx_description
1 polymer ?
#
loop_
_entity_poly.entity_id
_entity_poly.type
_entity_poly.pdbx_seq_one_letter_code
_entity_poly.pdbx_strand_id
1 'polypeptide(L)'
;MRPRDLQLWRIACDPVAYHHRWQHQHAGLTGDRRSAVNAALAAQHGLFAAEAEGDAGLHAWRLIEGWKHLQVAAQLLALAKQPRAASAHPGFLRLPDAMRQFMQLGFAPAPRPSLRPMGRDALQAWGAGYIIEGLAPRLPYWLAQRLCLPFVSLAEGTGGDPESFDHSCFWSALSHAQTVTVATWH
;
A
#
# COMPACT_ATOMS: atom_id res chain seq x y z
N MET A 1 -6.29 22.68 11.26
CA MET A 1 -5.75 21.31 11.17
C MET A 1 -4.96 21.20 9.88
N ARG A 2 -3.67 20.87 9.92
CA ARG A 2 -2.85 20.80 8.69
C ARG A 2 -3.31 19.59 7.86
N PRO A 3 -3.11 19.58 6.53
CA PRO A 3 -3.50 18.44 5.68
C PRO A 3 -2.93 17.10 6.15
N ARG A 4 -1.71 17.12 6.71
CA ARG A 4 -1.04 15.97 7.31
C ARG A 4 -1.73 15.48 8.60
N ASP A 5 -2.14 16.38 9.48
CA ASP A 5 -2.87 16.06 10.70
C ASP A 5 -4.23 15.42 10.36
N LEU A 6 -4.87 15.87 9.27
CA LEU A 6 -6.10 15.27 8.75
C LEU A 6 -5.89 13.86 8.22
N GLN A 7 -4.82 13.63 7.48
CA GLN A 7 -4.52 12.30 6.97
C GLN A 7 -4.15 11.33 8.10
N LEU A 8 -3.41 11.79 9.11
CA LEU A 8 -3.16 11.01 10.33
C LEU A 8 -4.48 10.61 10.99
N TRP A 9 -5.35 11.59 11.28
CA TRP A 9 -6.64 11.33 11.91
C TRP A 9 -7.48 10.34 11.09
N ARG A 10 -7.49 10.48 9.77
CA ARG A 10 -8.21 9.58 8.87
C ARG A 10 -7.69 8.15 8.96
N ILE A 11 -6.37 7.95 8.98
CA ILE A 11 -5.78 6.61 9.12
C ILE A 11 -6.03 6.06 10.54
N ALA A 12 -5.93 6.89 11.57
CA ALA A 12 -6.13 6.49 12.95
C ALA A 12 -7.58 6.07 13.24
N CYS A 13 -8.55 6.87 12.79
CA CYS A 13 -9.93 6.83 13.27
C CYS A 13 -10.96 6.46 12.21
N ASP A 14 -10.60 6.41 10.93
CA ASP A 14 -11.55 6.24 9.83
C ASP A 14 -11.21 5.07 8.88
N PRO A 15 -11.12 3.81 9.39
CA PRO A 15 -10.81 2.63 8.59
C PRO A 15 -11.76 2.40 7.41
N VAL A 16 -13.02 2.83 7.50
CA VAL A 16 -13.96 2.79 6.37
C VAL A 16 -13.41 3.51 5.13
N ALA A 17 -12.62 4.57 5.33
CA ALA A 17 -12.14 5.42 4.25
C ALA A 17 -11.03 4.81 3.39
N TYR A 18 -10.44 3.71 3.85
CA TYR A 18 -9.31 3.07 3.17
C TYR A 18 -9.37 1.54 3.20
N HIS A 19 -10.36 0.92 3.85
CA HIS A 19 -10.56 -0.52 3.79
C HIS A 19 -11.04 -0.94 2.39
N HIS A 20 -10.38 -1.91 1.76
CA HIS A 20 -10.59 -2.28 0.34
C HIS A 20 -12.06 -2.53 -0.06
N ARG A 21 -12.86 -3.14 0.84
CA ARG A 21 -14.29 -3.39 0.61
C ARG A 21 -15.16 -2.14 0.77
N TRP A 22 -14.82 -1.26 1.70
CA TRP A 22 -15.64 -0.14 2.12
C TRP A 22 -15.29 1.17 1.40
N GLN A 23 -14.07 1.29 0.87
CA GLN A 23 -13.58 2.49 0.18
C GLN A 23 -14.43 2.92 -1.03
N HIS A 24 -15.23 2.01 -1.60
CA HIS A 24 -16.15 2.29 -2.70
C HIS A 24 -17.63 2.24 -2.28
N GLN A 25 -17.94 1.84 -1.04
CA GLN A 25 -19.30 1.61 -0.53
C GLN A 25 -19.70 2.57 0.59
N HIS A 26 -18.84 3.52 0.95
CA HIS A 26 -19.08 4.46 2.05
C HIS A 26 -19.90 5.70 1.66
N ALA A 27 -20.34 5.81 0.41
CA ALA A 27 -21.18 6.92 -0.05
C ALA A 27 -22.51 6.89 0.73
N GLY A 28 -22.71 7.88 1.61
CA GLY A 28 -23.90 7.97 2.48
C GLY A 28 -23.70 7.49 3.93
N LEU A 29 -22.52 6.96 4.29
CA LEU A 29 -22.18 6.72 5.70
C LEU A 29 -21.70 8.02 6.35
N THR A 30 -22.56 8.64 7.15
CA THR A 30 -22.28 9.87 7.90
C THR A 30 -22.60 9.72 9.38
N GLY A 31 -21.99 10.56 10.22
CA GLY A 31 -22.25 10.61 11.67
C GLY A 31 -22.09 9.26 12.35
N ASP A 32 -23.03 8.94 13.24
CA ASP A 32 -23.00 7.74 14.09
C ASP A 32 -22.90 6.43 13.30
N ARG A 33 -23.48 6.37 12.10
CA ARG A 33 -23.39 5.17 11.24
C ARG A 33 -21.95 4.90 10.82
N ARG A 34 -21.22 5.96 10.42
CA ARG A 34 -19.81 5.84 10.04
C ARG A 34 -18.97 5.46 11.26
N SER A 35 -19.22 6.08 12.40
CA SER A 35 -18.56 5.76 13.66
C SER A 35 -18.76 4.30 14.08
N ALA A 36 -19.99 3.78 13.96
CA ALA A 36 -20.30 2.38 14.27
C ALA A 36 -19.56 1.41 13.35
N VAL A 37 -19.51 1.67 12.03
CA VAL A 37 -18.75 0.83 11.10
C VAL A 37 -17.25 0.92 11.37
N ASN A 38 -16.73 2.11 11.68
CA ASN A 38 -15.32 2.28 12.06
C ASN A 38 -14.97 1.48 13.32
N ALA A 39 -15.84 1.50 14.34
CA ALA A 39 -15.68 0.70 15.55
C ALA A 39 -15.75 -0.81 15.27
N ALA A 40 -16.68 -1.24 14.42
CA ALA A 40 -16.79 -2.64 14.01
C ALA A 40 -15.55 -3.13 13.26
N LEU A 41 -15.01 -2.32 12.33
CA LEU A 41 -13.76 -2.63 11.63
C LEU A 41 -12.58 -2.66 12.59
N ALA A 42 -12.50 -1.72 13.54
CA ALA A 42 -11.47 -1.70 14.56
C ALA A 42 -11.50 -2.98 15.41
N ALA A 43 -12.69 -3.42 15.84
CA ALA A 43 -12.85 -4.66 16.59
C ALA A 43 -12.51 -5.90 15.76
N GLN A 44 -12.99 -5.98 14.51
CA GLN A 44 -12.74 -7.10 13.61
C GLN A 44 -11.25 -7.32 13.33
N HIS A 45 -10.49 -6.23 13.20
CA HIS A 45 -9.07 -6.28 12.87
C HIS A 45 -8.14 -6.05 14.07
N GLY A 46 -8.70 -5.92 15.29
CA GLY A 46 -7.93 -5.65 16.50
C GLY A 46 -7.10 -4.36 16.43
N LEU A 47 -7.62 -3.30 15.79
CA LEU A 47 -6.89 -2.05 15.56
C LEU A 47 -6.74 -1.26 16.86
N PHE A 48 -5.49 -0.97 17.23
CA PHE A 48 -5.20 -0.11 18.37
C PHE A 48 -5.46 1.35 18.02
N ALA A 49 -5.87 2.13 19.02
CA ALA A 49 -5.94 3.58 18.90
C ALA A 49 -4.55 4.14 18.57
N ALA A 50 -4.49 5.21 17.78
CA ALA A 50 -3.23 5.89 17.52
C ALA A 50 -2.68 6.44 18.84
N GLU A 51 -1.41 6.16 19.10
CA GLU A 51 -0.70 6.78 20.21
C GLU A 51 -0.58 8.28 19.95
N ALA A 52 -0.77 9.10 20.99
CA ALA A 52 -0.82 10.55 20.87
C ALA A 52 0.52 11.11 20.36
N GLU A 53 0.59 11.37 19.05
CA GLU A 53 1.51 12.21 18.25
C GLU A 53 3.04 12.18 18.51
N GLY A 54 3.54 11.46 19.52
CA GLY A 54 4.86 11.68 20.08
C GLY A 54 6.04 11.16 19.26
N ASP A 55 5.89 10.06 18.51
CA ASP A 55 7.07 9.43 17.89
C ASP A 55 6.74 8.50 16.71
N ALA A 56 5.95 8.97 15.73
CA ALA A 56 5.71 8.16 14.54
C ALA A 56 7.00 7.98 13.69
N GLY A 57 7.98 8.87 13.83
CA GLY A 57 9.19 8.89 13.01
C GLY A 57 8.95 9.36 11.56
N LEU A 58 10.03 9.78 10.88
CA LEU A 58 9.96 10.34 9.52
C LEU A 58 9.30 9.39 8.50
N HIS A 59 9.59 8.09 8.60
CA HIS A 59 9.06 7.08 7.69
C HIS A 59 7.55 6.88 7.84
N ALA A 60 7.01 6.81 9.06
CA ALA A 60 5.57 6.71 9.25
C ALA A 60 4.85 7.93 8.69
N TRP A 61 5.43 9.13 8.86
CA TRP A 61 4.85 10.34 8.33
C TRP A 61 4.82 10.39 6.80
N ARG A 62 5.92 10.02 6.15
CA ARG A 62 5.96 9.91 4.69
C ARG A 62 4.97 8.88 4.16
N LEU A 63 4.79 7.77 4.90
CA LEU A 63 3.80 6.75 4.59
C LEU A 63 2.36 7.29 4.75
N ILE A 64 2.07 7.99 5.84
CA ILE A 64 0.77 8.62 6.11
C ILE A 64 0.40 9.57 4.98
N GLU A 65 1.31 10.45 4.56
CA GLU A 65 1.12 11.38 3.45
C GLU A 65 0.83 10.65 2.12
N GLY A 66 1.50 9.52 1.88
CA GLY A 66 1.31 8.71 0.67
C GLY A 66 0.20 7.66 0.74
N TRP A 67 -0.54 7.54 1.84
CA TRP A 67 -1.39 6.37 2.15
C TRP A 67 -2.38 6.00 1.03
N LYS A 68 -3.04 7.01 0.44
CA LYS A 68 -4.03 6.81 -0.64
C LYS A 68 -3.44 6.18 -1.91
N HIS A 69 -2.12 6.16 -2.04
CA HIS A 69 -1.40 5.63 -3.20
C HIS A 69 -0.79 4.24 -2.95
N LEU A 70 -1.00 3.64 -1.77
CA LEU A 70 -0.37 2.36 -1.40
C LEU A 70 -0.67 1.23 -2.39
N GLN A 71 -1.89 1.17 -2.92
CA GLN A 71 -2.27 0.17 -3.92
C GLN A 71 -1.43 0.26 -5.20
N VAL A 72 -1.24 1.47 -5.72
CA VAL A 72 -0.44 1.72 -6.92
C VAL A 72 1.05 1.51 -6.63
N ALA A 73 1.52 1.95 -5.46
CA ALA A 73 2.90 1.74 -5.01
C ALA A 73 3.23 0.23 -4.91
N ALA A 74 2.32 -0.57 -4.35
CA ALA A 74 2.47 -2.03 -4.30
C ALA A 74 2.63 -2.64 -5.69
N GLN A 75 1.81 -2.21 -6.66
CA GLN A 75 1.91 -2.69 -8.03
C GLN A 75 3.25 -2.29 -8.69
N LEU A 76 3.68 -1.03 -8.54
CA LEU A 76 4.97 -0.54 -9.06
C LEU A 76 6.15 -1.29 -8.45
N LEU A 77 6.10 -1.53 -7.14
CA LEU A 77 7.11 -2.29 -6.42
C LEU A 77 7.19 -3.73 -6.94
N ALA A 78 6.04 -4.39 -7.12
CA ALA A 78 6.00 -5.73 -7.71
C ALA A 78 6.50 -5.75 -9.15
N LEU A 79 6.20 -4.74 -9.98
CA LEU A 79 6.74 -4.63 -11.34
C LEU A 79 8.27 -4.56 -11.36
N ALA A 80 8.85 -3.78 -10.45
CA ALA A 80 10.31 -3.65 -10.33
C ALA A 80 10.96 -4.92 -9.73
N LYS A 81 10.30 -5.60 -8.80
CA LYS A 81 10.83 -6.77 -8.09
C LYS A 81 10.58 -8.09 -8.81
N GLN A 82 9.55 -8.17 -9.64
CA GLN A 82 9.15 -9.36 -10.40
C GLN A 82 9.13 -9.10 -11.93
N PRO A 83 10.18 -8.50 -12.53
CA PRO A 83 10.10 -7.98 -13.90
C PRO A 83 9.88 -9.06 -14.95
N ARG A 84 10.44 -10.26 -14.76
CA ARG A 84 10.24 -11.41 -15.67
C ARG A 84 8.80 -11.94 -15.61
N ALA A 85 8.26 -12.14 -14.40
CA ALA A 85 6.89 -12.59 -14.22
C ALA A 85 5.86 -11.58 -14.71
N ALA A 86 6.12 -10.28 -14.51
CA ALA A 86 5.28 -9.20 -15.03
C ALA A 86 5.28 -9.17 -16.56
N SER A 87 6.46 -9.16 -17.19
CA SER A 87 6.60 -9.08 -18.65
C SER A 87 6.09 -10.32 -19.40
N ALA A 88 6.12 -11.50 -18.75
CA ALA A 88 5.57 -12.73 -19.33
C ALA A 88 4.03 -12.76 -19.37
N HIS A 89 3.33 -11.87 -18.64
CA HIS A 89 1.88 -11.85 -18.64
C HIS A 89 1.34 -11.08 -19.86
N PRO A 90 0.34 -11.60 -20.61
CA PRO A 90 -0.18 -10.94 -21.82
C PRO A 90 -0.69 -9.51 -21.60
N GLY A 91 -1.18 -9.22 -20.39
CA GLY A 91 -1.63 -7.88 -19.99
C GLY A 91 -0.52 -6.84 -19.81
N PHE A 92 0.76 -7.23 -19.86
CA PHE A 92 1.89 -6.33 -19.63
C PHE A 92 1.94 -5.16 -20.63
N LEU A 93 1.69 -5.44 -21.91
CA LEU A 93 1.70 -4.43 -22.97
C LEU A 93 0.59 -3.38 -22.79
N ARG A 94 -0.45 -3.69 -22.00
CA ARG A 94 -1.57 -2.78 -21.71
C ARG A 94 -1.34 -1.92 -20.46
N LEU A 95 -0.20 -2.07 -19.77
CA LEU A 95 0.11 -1.21 -18.63
C LEU A 95 0.25 0.26 -19.07
N PRO A 96 -0.04 1.24 -18.20
CA PRO A 96 0.27 2.63 -18.46
C PRO A 96 1.78 2.84 -18.68
N ASP A 97 2.14 3.79 -19.56
CA ASP A 97 3.55 4.12 -19.85
C ASP A 97 4.34 4.44 -18.59
N ALA A 98 3.75 5.21 -17.68
CA ALA A 98 4.40 5.58 -16.43
C ALA A 98 4.75 4.35 -15.56
N MET A 99 3.95 3.28 -15.61
CA MET A 99 4.29 2.04 -14.90
C MET A 99 5.43 1.28 -15.57
N ARG A 100 5.49 1.28 -16.91
CA ARG A 100 6.62 0.69 -17.66
C ARG A 100 7.92 1.48 -17.43
N GLN A 101 7.85 2.81 -17.42
CA GLN A 101 8.99 3.69 -17.13
C GLN A 101 9.57 3.42 -15.75
N PHE A 102 8.72 3.16 -14.75
CA PHE A 102 9.19 2.83 -13.40
C PHE A 102 10.08 1.58 -13.38
N MET A 103 9.79 0.57 -14.21
CA MET A 103 10.64 -0.63 -14.32
C MET A 103 12.02 -0.33 -14.92
N GLN A 104 12.17 0.75 -15.67
CA GLN A 104 13.43 1.16 -16.29
C GLN A 104 14.39 1.83 -15.29
N LEU A 105 13.95 2.09 -14.06
CA LEU A 105 14.78 2.68 -13.00
C LEU A 105 15.87 1.73 -12.45
N GLY A 106 15.86 0.45 -12.84
CA GLY A 106 16.98 -0.46 -12.60
C GLY A 106 17.07 -1.01 -11.16
N PHE A 107 15.99 -0.99 -10.39
CA PHE A 107 15.96 -1.62 -9.06
C PHE A 107 16.28 -3.12 -9.15
N ALA A 108 17.02 -3.63 -8.18
CA ALA A 108 17.36 -5.05 -8.11
C ALA A 108 16.09 -5.91 -7.98
N PRO A 109 15.92 -6.99 -8.78
CA PRO A 109 14.81 -7.92 -8.64
C PRO A 109 14.76 -8.58 -7.25
N ALA A 110 13.60 -9.12 -6.87
CA ALA A 110 13.49 -9.91 -5.64
C ALA A 110 14.40 -11.16 -5.71
N PRO A 111 14.99 -11.59 -4.57
CA PRO A 111 15.84 -12.78 -4.53
C PRO A 111 15.13 -14.06 -5.01
N ARG A 112 13.81 -14.12 -4.81
CA ARG A 112 12.95 -15.23 -5.25
C ARG A 112 11.99 -14.73 -6.33
N PRO A 113 12.39 -14.78 -7.62
CA PRO A 113 11.50 -14.41 -8.69
C PRO A 113 10.38 -15.45 -8.85
N SER A 114 9.16 -14.97 -9.10
CA SER A 114 8.06 -15.83 -9.52
C SER A 114 8.36 -16.44 -10.89
N LEU A 115 8.08 -17.73 -11.03
CA LEU A 115 8.16 -18.45 -12.30
C LEU A 115 6.85 -18.35 -13.10
N ARG A 116 5.76 -17.96 -12.46
CA ARG A 116 4.44 -17.84 -13.10
C ARG A 116 4.23 -16.40 -13.58
N PRO A 117 3.69 -16.18 -14.79
CA PRO A 117 3.26 -14.87 -15.23
C PRO A 117 2.30 -14.22 -14.22
N MET A 118 2.50 -12.94 -13.93
CA MET A 118 1.71 -12.21 -12.93
C MET A 118 0.90 -11.08 -13.59
N GLY A 119 -0.42 -11.20 -13.51
CA GLY A 119 -1.35 -10.12 -13.86
C GLY A 119 -1.39 -9.02 -12.80
N ARG A 120 -2.18 -7.97 -13.06
CA ARG A 120 -2.31 -6.80 -12.18
C ARG A 120 -2.61 -7.18 -10.72
N ASP A 121 -3.62 -8.01 -10.50
CA ASP A 121 -4.07 -8.35 -9.14
C ASP A 121 -3.02 -9.17 -8.39
N ALA A 122 -2.36 -10.11 -9.09
CA ALA A 122 -1.26 -10.89 -8.53
C ALA A 122 -0.04 -10.02 -8.19
N LEU A 123 0.30 -9.04 -9.04
CA LEU A 123 1.37 -8.07 -8.76
C LEU A 123 1.01 -7.21 -7.55
N GLN A 124 -0.22 -6.71 -7.47
CA GLN A 124 -0.66 -5.93 -6.31
C GLN A 124 -0.62 -6.74 -5.02
N ALA A 125 -1.11 -8.00 -5.04
CA ALA A 125 -1.09 -8.88 -3.87
C ALA A 125 0.34 -9.20 -3.40
N TRP A 126 1.24 -9.47 -4.34
CA TRP A 126 2.65 -9.70 -4.03
C TRP A 126 3.32 -8.44 -3.47
N GLY A 127 3.12 -7.28 -4.10
CA GLY A 127 3.68 -6.02 -3.62
C GLY A 127 3.15 -5.61 -2.25
N ALA A 128 1.87 -5.87 -1.98
CA ALA A 128 1.26 -5.64 -0.67
C ALA A 128 1.91 -6.51 0.41
N GLY A 129 2.08 -7.81 0.13
CA GLY A 129 2.81 -8.72 1.03
C GLY A 129 4.24 -8.23 1.30
N TYR A 130 4.96 -7.82 0.27
CA TYR A 130 6.35 -7.35 0.38
C TYR A 130 6.46 -6.06 1.21
N ILE A 131 5.50 -5.12 1.04
CA ILE A 131 5.41 -3.91 1.89
C ILE A 131 5.15 -4.29 3.34
N ILE A 132 4.19 -5.18 3.61
CA ILE A 132 3.83 -5.55 4.97
C ILE A 132 5.01 -6.24 5.66
N GLU A 133 5.60 -7.25 5.04
CA GLU A 133 6.73 -8.01 5.59
C GLU A 133 7.94 -7.10 5.90
N GLY A 134 8.27 -6.16 5.00
CA GLY A 134 9.45 -5.32 5.16
C GLY A 134 9.25 -4.00 5.93
N LEU A 135 8.05 -3.41 5.88
CA LEU A 135 7.77 -2.11 6.47
C LEU A 135 7.11 -2.21 7.85
N ALA A 136 6.23 -3.20 8.09
CA ALA A 136 5.50 -3.31 9.35
C ALA A 136 6.40 -3.33 10.61
N PRO A 137 7.56 -4.03 10.63
CA PRO A 137 8.45 -4.03 11.79
C PRO A 137 9.08 -2.66 12.12
N ARG A 138 9.04 -1.71 11.18
CA ARG A 138 9.67 -0.39 11.29
C ARG A 138 8.66 0.74 11.52
N LEU A 139 7.40 0.41 11.72
CA LEU A 139 6.32 1.37 11.95
C LEU A 139 5.79 1.26 13.39
N PRO A 140 5.18 2.34 13.91
CA PRO A 140 4.37 2.25 15.10
C PRO A 140 3.33 1.14 14.97
N TYR A 141 3.12 0.37 16.04
CA TYR A 141 2.28 -0.82 16.02
C TYR A 141 0.88 -0.54 15.47
N TRP A 142 0.25 0.55 15.92
CA TRP A 142 -1.07 0.96 15.45
C TRP A 142 -1.13 1.19 13.93
N LEU A 143 -0.04 1.71 13.32
CA LEU A 143 0.02 1.97 11.89
C LEU A 143 0.30 0.70 11.09
N ALA A 144 1.19 -0.16 11.60
CA ALA A 144 1.49 -1.46 11.02
C ALA A 144 0.24 -2.33 10.86
N GLN A 145 -0.63 -2.38 11.87
CA GLN A 145 -1.91 -3.12 11.82
C GLN A 145 -2.85 -2.67 10.71
N ARG A 146 -2.73 -1.41 10.27
CA ARG A 146 -3.61 -0.81 9.26
C ARG A 146 -3.10 -1.03 7.84
N LEU A 147 -1.83 -1.42 7.65
CA LEU A 147 -1.21 -1.58 6.34
C LEU A 147 -1.93 -2.58 5.44
N CYS A 148 -2.53 -3.63 6.00
CA CYS A 148 -3.22 -4.65 5.21
C CYS A 148 -4.59 -4.19 4.68
N LEU A 149 -5.25 -3.27 5.36
CA LEU A 149 -6.65 -2.92 5.12
C LEU A 149 -6.93 -2.35 3.71
N PRO A 150 -6.03 -1.56 3.10
CA PRO A 150 -6.20 -1.10 1.73
C PRO A 150 -6.14 -2.20 0.67
N PHE A 151 -5.63 -3.40 0.96
CA PHE A 151 -5.43 -4.42 -0.04
C PHE A 151 -6.55 -5.46 -0.04
N VAL A 152 -7.00 -5.87 -1.23
CA VAL A 152 -8.05 -6.90 -1.40
C VAL A 152 -7.52 -8.29 -1.03
N SER A 153 -6.27 -8.57 -1.41
CA SER A 153 -5.60 -9.83 -1.18
C SER A 153 -4.13 -9.60 -0.89
N LEU A 154 -3.55 -10.45 -0.07
CA LEU A 154 -2.13 -10.48 0.22
C LEU A 154 -1.56 -11.78 -0.31
N ALA A 155 -0.40 -11.74 -0.95
CA ALA A 155 0.35 -12.95 -1.21
C ALA A 155 0.99 -13.44 0.11
N GLU A 156 0.88 -14.73 0.39
CA GLU A 156 1.60 -15.34 1.51
C GLU A 156 3.08 -15.47 1.16
N GLY A 157 3.94 -15.01 2.08
CA GLY A 157 5.37 -15.29 2.06
C GLY A 157 6.05 -14.82 0.79
N THR A 158 6.30 -13.52 0.65
CA THR A 158 7.08 -13.02 -0.50
C THR A 158 8.52 -13.51 -0.49
N GLY A 159 8.93 -14.10 0.64
CA GLY A 159 10.22 -14.75 0.84
C GLY A 159 11.36 -13.75 0.98
N GLY A 160 11.04 -12.47 1.17
CA GLY A 160 11.98 -11.42 1.52
C GLY A 160 12.27 -11.44 3.02
N ASP A 161 13.55 -11.37 3.38
CA ASP A 161 13.96 -11.01 4.72
C ASP A 161 13.55 -9.55 4.97
N PRO A 162 12.86 -9.20 6.07
CA PRO A 162 12.56 -7.80 6.41
C PRO A 162 13.80 -6.88 6.39
N GLU A 163 14.98 -7.40 6.69
CA GLU A 163 16.24 -6.65 6.62
C GLU A 163 16.71 -6.39 5.19
N SER A 164 16.25 -7.19 4.23
CA SER A 164 16.52 -7.03 2.79
C SER A 164 15.49 -6.15 2.07
N PHE A 165 14.55 -5.53 2.80
CA PHE A 165 13.53 -4.68 2.22
C PHE A 165 14.15 -3.46 1.50
N ASP A 166 13.87 -3.34 0.21
CA ASP A 166 14.39 -2.25 -0.59
C ASP A 166 13.58 -0.97 -0.36
N HIS A 167 13.97 -0.23 0.68
CA HIS A 167 13.39 1.06 1.05
C HIS A 167 13.45 2.07 -0.10
N SER A 168 14.54 2.09 -0.87
CA SER A 168 14.71 3.03 -1.98
C SER A 168 13.68 2.76 -3.09
N CYS A 169 13.47 1.49 -3.43
CA CYS A 169 12.45 1.10 -4.40
C CYS A 169 11.04 1.41 -3.89
N PHE A 170 10.73 1.09 -2.63
CA PHE A 170 9.42 1.40 -2.05
C PHE A 170 9.11 2.90 -2.05
N TRP A 171 10.04 3.72 -1.55
CA TRP A 171 9.82 5.16 -1.48
C TRP A 171 9.73 5.81 -2.86
N SER A 172 10.50 5.31 -3.83
CA SER A 172 10.39 5.73 -5.24
C SER A 172 9.04 5.32 -5.84
N ALA A 173 8.58 4.10 -5.57
CA ALA A 173 7.27 3.62 -6.02
C ALA A 173 6.13 4.45 -5.44
N LEU A 174 6.21 4.83 -4.16
CA LEU A 174 5.19 5.65 -3.49
C LEU A 174 5.15 7.08 -4.08
N SER A 175 6.32 7.69 -4.29
CA SER A 175 6.42 9.01 -4.93
C SER A 175 5.95 8.98 -6.38
N HIS A 176 6.27 7.92 -7.14
CA HIS A 176 5.80 7.75 -8.51
C HIS A 176 4.30 7.47 -8.58
N ALA A 177 3.75 6.72 -7.62
CA ALA A 177 2.32 6.48 -7.54
C ALA A 177 1.52 7.78 -7.36
N GLN A 178 2.07 8.76 -6.64
CA GLN A 178 1.46 10.08 -6.47
C GLN A 178 1.32 10.83 -7.80
N THR A 179 2.26 10.66 -8.74
CA THR A 179 2.21 11.30 -10.07
C THR A 179 1.30 10.53 -11.04
N VAL A 180 1.34 9.19 -11.01
CA VAL A 180 0.53 8.32 -11.91
C VAL A 180 -0.97 8.36 -11.58
N THR A 181 -1.32 8.45 -10.29
CA THR A 181 -2.73 8.48 -9.85
C THR A 181 -3.44 9.76 -10.32
N VAL A 182 -2.70 10.85 -10.55
CA VAL A 182 -3.26 12.11 -11.08
C VAL A 182 -3.61 11.99 -12.58
N ALA A 183 -2.90 11.14 -13.33
CA ALA A 183 -3.08 10.97 -14.77
C ALA A 183 -4.15 9.94 -15.17
N THR A 184 -4.68 9.15 -14.22
CA THR A 184 -5.68 8.09 -14.48
C THR A 184 -7.11 8.51 -14.13
N TRP A 185 -7.30 9.74 -13.64
CA TRP A 185 -8.60 10.32 -13.24
C TRP A 185 -9.01 11.52 -14.13
N HIS A 186 -8.41 11.66 -15.31
CA HIS A 186 -8.81 12.59 -16.36
C HIS A 186 -8.88 11.89 -17.71
#